data_AF-A0A351TAB2-F1
#
_entry.id   AF-A0A351TAB2-F1
#
_cell.length_a   1.000
_cell.length_b   1.000
_cell.length_c   1.000
_cell.angle_alpha   90.00
_cell.angle_beta   90.00
_cell.angle_gamma   90.00
#
_symmetry.space_group_name_H-M   'P 1'
#
loop_
_entity.id
_entity.type
_entity.pdbx_description
1 polymer ?
#
loop_
_entity_poly.entity_id
_entity_poly.type
_entity_poly.pdbx_seq_one_letter_code
_entity_poly.pdbx_strand_id
1 'polypeptide(L)' 'MAENSLEFIPQNFISITLFDKAAKIIKLIEDLEEDEDVEKVWHNYDIPDNLQLQVIEAMEKARFRT' A
#
# COMPACT_ATOMS: atom_id res chain seq x y z
N MET A 1 10.77 -24.76 -10.31
CA MET A 1 10.48 -24.94 -8.86
C MET A 1 9.12 -24.34 -8.58
N ALA A 2 8.26 -25.01 -7.82
CA ALA A 2 7.05 -24.39 -7.29
C ALA A 2 7.41 -23.79 -5.93
N GLU A 3 7.43 -22.47 -5.83
CA GLU A 3 7.56 -21.79 -4.54
C GLU A 3 6.23 -21.96 -3.80
N ASN A 4 6.28 -22.61 -2.63
CA ASN A 4 5.11 -22.87 -1.80
C ASN A 4 5.12 -21.87 -0.64
N SER A 5 4.45 -20.74 -0.84
CA SER A 5 4.26 -19.69 0.17
C SER A 5 2.81 -19.67 0.65
N LEU A 6 2.63 -19.56 1.96
CA LEU A 6 1.32 -19.28 2.56
C LEU A 6 1.03 -17.77 2.46
N GLU A 7 -0.17 -17.44 2.01
CA GLU A 7 -0.65 -16.07 1.83
C GLU A 7 -2.03 -15.91 2.49
N PHE A 8 -2.32 -14.72 3.00
CA PHE A 8 -3.62 -14.41 3.58
C PHE A 8 -4.53 -13.76 2.55
N ILE A 9 -5.68 -14.38 2.27
CA ILE A 9 -6.70 -13.84 1.37
C ILE A 9 -7.81 -13.21 2.22
N PRO A 10 -8.04 -11.89 2.13
CA PRO A 10 -9.10 -11.24 2.89
C PRO A 10 -10.48 -11.67 2.38
N GLN A 11 -11.44 -11.80 3.29
CA GLN A 11 -12.81 -12.19 2.93
C GLN A 11 -13.61 -11.05 2.29
N ASN A 12 -13.24 -9.79 2.56
CA ASN A 12 -13.92 -8.60 2.05
C ASN A 12 -12.90 -7.48 1.81
N PHE A 13 -13.17 -6.66 0.80
CA PHE A 13 -12.38 -5.47 0.48
C PHE A 13 -13.07 -4.19 0.97
N ILE A 14 -12.28 -3.21 1.40
CA ILE A 14 -12.76 -1.91 1.86
C ILE A 14 -12.33 -0.84 0.86
N SER A 15 -13.30 -0.25 0.18
CA SER A 15 -13.04 0.80 -0.78
C SER A 15 -12.62 2.12 -0.11
N ILE A 16 -11.46 2.63 -0.50
CA ILE A 16 -10.89 3.88 0.00
C ILE A 16 -10.92 4.91 -1.13
N THR A 17 -11.80 5.89 -1.02
CA THR A 17 -12.03 6.92 -2.05
C THR A 17 -11.50 8.30 -1.68
N LEU A 18 -10.95 8.45 -0.46
CA LEU A 18 -10.42 9.72 0.04
C LEU A 18 -8.90 9.74 -0.08
N PHE A 19 -8.37 10.77 -0.74
CA PHE A 19 -6.94 10.95 -0.99
C PHE A 19 -6.10 10.90 0.30
N ASP A 20 -6.48 11.65 1.34
CA ASP A 20 -5.74 11.69 2.61
C ASP A 20 -5.66 10.32 3.28
N LYS A 21 -6.73 9.52 3.20
CA LYS A 21 -6.75 8.15 3.74
C LYS A 21 -5.89 7.21 2.91
N ALA A 22 -6.00 7.28 1.58
CA ALA A 22 -5.18 6.48 0.67
C ALA A 22 -3.68 6.78 0.86
N ALA A 23 -3.30 8.05 0.98
CA ALA A 23 -1.91 8.46 1.25
C ALA A 23 -1.36 7.89 2.56
N LYS A 24 -2.14 7.94 3.64
CA LYS A 24 -1.74 7.38 4.94
C LYS A 24 -1.60 5.86 4.89
N ILE A 25 -2.53 5.17 4.22
CA ILE A 25 -2.51 3.71 4.08
C ILE A 25 -1.30 3.27 3.25
N ILE A 26 -1.10 3.88 2.08
CA ILE A 26 0.02 3.56 1.19
C ILE A 26 1.35 3.81 1.91
N LYS A 27 1.51 4.96 2.57
CA LYS A 27 2.74 5.26 3.31
C LYS A 27 3.02 4.26 4.44
N LEU A 28 1.98 3.85 5.17
CA LEU A 28 2.09 2.84 6.22
C LEU A 28 2.57 1.49 5.66
N ILE A 29 2.05 1.08 4.50
CA ILE A 29 2.45 -0.18 3.88
C ILE A 29 3.90 -0.10 3.42
N GLU A 30 4.30 0.99 2.77
CA GLU A 30 5.70 1.21 2.40
C GLU A 30 6.62 1.15 3.62
N ASP A 31 6.28 1.84 4.72
CA ASP A 31 7.09 1.82 5.94
C ASP A 31 7.18 0.40 6.55
N LEU A 32 6.13 -0.42 6.43
CA LEU A 32 6.15 -1.81 6.90
C LEU A 32 6.91 -2.74 5.95
N GLU A 33 6.87 -2.51 4.64
CA GLU A 33 7.62 -3.30 3.66
C GLU A 33 9.12 -2.97 3.65
N GLU A 34 9.50 -1.75 4.07
CA GLU A 34 10.90 -1.35 4.24
C GLU A 34 11.52 -1.86 5.56
N ASP A 35 10.71 -2.37 6.49
CA ASP A 35 11.17 -2.86 7.79
C ASP A 35 11.78 -4.28 7.67
N GLU A 36 13.04 -4.43 8.08
CA GLU A 36 13.79 -5.69 7.99
C GLU A 36 13.22 -6.82 8.86
N ASP A 37 12.44 -6.48 9.90
CA ASP A 37 11.78 -7.44 10.79
C ASP A 37 10.43 -7.93 10.23
N VAL A 38 9.92 -7.32 9.14
CA VAL A 38 8.63 -7.66 8.53
C VAL A 38 8.84 -8.55 7.31
N GLU A 39 8.34 -9.80 7.37
CA GLU A 39 8.47 -10.73 6.24
C GLU A 39 7.46 -10.44 5.11
N LYS A 40 6.19 -10.16 5.46
CA LYS A 40 5.09 -9.96 4.50
C LYS A 40 4.01 -9.05 5.07
N VAL A 41 3.43 -8.23 4.21
CA VAL A 41 2.29 -7.35 4.53
C VAL A 41 1.09 -7.78 3.68
N TRP A 42 -0.05 -8.04 4.32
CA TRP A 42 -1.33 -8.29 3.65
C TRP A 42 -2.34 -7.24 4.05
N HIS A 43 -3.17 -6.83 3.09
CA HIS A 43 -4.18 -5.80 3.28
C HIS A 43 -5.45 -6.12 2.51
N ASN A 44 -6.54 -5.45 2.89
CA ASN A 44 -7.83 -5.58 2.21
C ASN A 44 -8.36 -4.25 1.67
N TYR A 45 -7.52 -3.21 1.59
CA TYR A 45 -7.95 -1.96 0.96
C TYR A 45 -8.17 -2.18 -0.53
N ASP A 46 -9.13 -1.43 -1.06
CA ASP A 46 -9.42 -1.30 -2.48
C ASP A 46 -9.33 0.19 -2.81
N ILE A 47 -8.19 0.63 -3.31
CA ILE A 47 -7.95 2.01 -3.73
C ILE A 47 -8.11 2.04 -5.25
N PRO A 48 -8.97 2.89 -5.82
CA PRO A 48 -9.07 3.06 -7.26
C PRO A 48 -7.71 3.43 -7.88
N ASP A 49 -7.36 2.83 -9.02
CA ASP A 49 -6.05 3.06 -9.67
C ASP A 49 -5.74 4.54 -9.89
N ASN A 50 -6.75 5.32 -10.28
CA ASN A 50 -6.60 6.76 -10.49
C ASN A 50 -6.21 7.51 -9.21
N LEU A 51 -6.74 7.10 -8.06
CA LEU A 51 -6.46 7.70 -6.77
C LEU A 51 -5.08 7.24 -6.26
N GLN A 52 -4.77 5.96 -6.43
CA GLN A 52 -3.47 5.39 -6.08
C GLN A 52 -2.33 6.07 -6.84
N LEU A 53 -2.47 6.25 -8.15
CA LEU A 53 -1.48 6.97 -8.97
C LEU A 53 -1.29 8.42 -8.50
N GLN A 54 -2.38 9.15 -8.26
CA GLN A 54 -2.31 10.52 -7.76
C GLN A 54 -1.58 10.63 -6.42
N VAL A 55 -1.81 9.66 -5.52
CA VAL A 55 -1.16 9.59 -4.22
C VAL A 55 0.35 9.33 -4.38
N ILE A 56 0.72 8.32 -5.17
CA ILE A 56 2.13 7.98 -5.43
C ILE A 56 2.87 9.18 -6.04
N GLU A 57 2.31 9.81 -7.07
CA GLU A 57 2.91 11.01 -7.69
C GLU A 57 3.10 12.15 -6.68
N ALA A 58 2.15 12.36 -5.78
CA ALA A 58 2.24 13.38 -4.75
C ALA A 58 3.32 13.04 -3.71
N MET A 59 3.45 11.77 -3.34
CA MET A 59 4.47 11.27 -2.43
C MET A 59 5.87 11.37 -3.03
N GLU A 60 6.06 11.02 -4.31
CA GLU A 60 7.34 11.19 -5.01
C GLU A 60 7.73 12.66 -5.10
N LYS A 61 6.81 13.55 -5.50
CA LYS A 61 7.05 15.01 -5.53
C LYS A 61 7.44 15.55 -4.15
N ALA A 62 6.92 14.98 -3.06
CA ALA A 62 7.31 15.34 -1.71
C ALA A 62 8.69 14.79 -1.32
N ARG A 63 9.02 13.56 -1.74
CA ARG A 63 10.31 12.89 -1.48
C ARG A 63 11.50 13.62 -2.11
N PHE A 64 11.32 14.19 -3.30
CA PHE A 64 12.38 14.91 -4.04
C PHE A 64 12.36 16.43 -3.84
N ARG A 65 11.60 16.96 -2.87
CA ARG A 65 11.51 18.42 -2.62
C ARG A 65 12.59 18.97 -1.67
N THR A 66 13.69 18.26 -1.51
CA THR A 66 14.94 18.68 -0.83
C THR A 66 16.05 18.77 -1.86
#